data_AF-A0AAX3NXZ5-F1
#
_entry.id   AF-A0AAX3NXZ5-F1
#
_cell.length_a   1.000
_cell.length_b   1.000
_cell.length_c   1.000
_cell.angle_alpha   90.00
_cell.angle_beta   90.00
_cell.angle_gamma   90.00
#
_symmetry.space_group_name_H-M   'P 1'
#
loop_
_entity.id
_entity.type
_entity.pdbx_description
1 polymer ?
#
loop_
_entity_poly.entity_id
_entity_poly.type
_entity_poly.pdbx_seq_one_letter_code
_entity_poly.pdbx_strand_id
1 'polypeptide(L)'
;MDAVLDDCMEVGPAYLHEQPRRHPLLCQFDAGVQEFEGAFRRRCRGRTPVGELLALGAVRQCYWLLLAEGATTQATEIANWWYNNAAVHGLGQHI
;
A
#
# COMPACT_ATOMS: atom_id res chain seq x y z
N MET A 1 -14.06 62.26 -12.37
CA MET A 1 -12.79 61.69 -12.85
C MET A 1 -12.72 60.30 -12.27
N ASP A 2 -13.27 59.34 -13.01
CA ASP A 2 -13.20 57.92 -12.72
C ASP A 2 -11.79 57.40 -13.00
N ALA A 3 -11.25 56.59 -12.10
CA ALA A 3 -10.05 55.79 -12.33
C ALA A 3 -10.11 54.49 -11.51
N VAL A 4 -10.59 53.46 -12.20
CA VAL A 4 -10.29 52.01 -12.14
C VAL A 4 -9.16 51.57 -11.20
N LEU A 5 -9.48 50.60 -10.33
CA LEU A 5 -8.71 49.38 -9.96
C LEU A 5 -9.76 48.41 -9.38
N ASP A 6 -10.42 47.58 -10.17
CA ASP A 6 -10.01 46.18 -10.45
C ASP A 6 -9.18 45.56 -9.32
N ASP A 7 -9.86 45.05 -8.29
CA ASP A 7 -9.25 44.13 -7.34
C ASP A 7 -9.89 42.75 -7.54
N CYS A 8 -9.20 41.97 -8.37
CA CYS A 8 -9.37 40.55 -8.56
C CYS A 8 -9.14 39.81 -7.24
N MET A 9 -10.18 39.58 -6.45
CA MET A 9 -10.21 38.41 -5.57
C MET A 9 -10.98 37.29 -6.26
N GLU A 10 -10.36 36.78 -7.33
CA GLU A 10 -10.63 35.42 -7.81
C GLU A 10 -10.24 34.47 -6.67
N VAL A 11 -11.24 34.02 -5.90
CA VAL A 11 -11.06 32.94 -4.93
C VAL A 11 -10.75 31.69 -5.74
N GLY A 12 -9.46 31.50 -6.05
CA GLY A 12 -8.93 30.30 -6.66
C GLY A 12 -9.43 29.08 -5.88
N PRO A 13 -9.69 27.97 -6.56
CA PRO A 13 -10.47 26.88 -5.99
C PRO A 13 -9.83 26.33 -4.73
N ALA A 14 -10.38 26.70 -3.57
CA ALA A 14 -10.04 26.17 -2.25
C ALA A 14 -10.33 24.65 -2.12
N TYR A 15 -10.77 24.01 -3.21
CA TYR A 15 -11.01 22.57 -3.32
C TYR A 15 -9.85 21.76 -3.89
N LEU A 16 -8.69 22.36 -4.22
CA LEU A 16 -7.45 21.60 -4.38
C LEU A 16 -6.92 21.17 -3.01
N HIS A 17 -7.76 20.50 -2.23
CA HIS A 17 -7.30 19.66 -1.15
C HIS A 17 -6.57 18.51 -1.85
N GLU A 18 -5.25 18.62 -2.02
CA GLU A 18 -4.42 17.49 -2.43
C GLU A 18 -4.73 16.36 -1.45
N GLN A 19 -5.51 15.38 -1.90
CA GLN A 19 -5.75 14.20 -1.08
C GLN A 19 -4.37 13.64 -0.69
N PRO A 20 -4.18 13.24 0.57
CA PRO A 20 -2.89 12.74 1.00
C PRO A 20 -2.47 11.63 0.05
N ARG A 21 -1.38 11.85 -0.70
CA ARG A 21 -0.88 10.86 -1.65
C ARG A 21 -0.64 9.56 -0.88
N ARG A 22 -1.25 8.46 -1.33
CA ARG A 22 -1.03 7.12 -0.73
C ARG A 22 0.47 6.90 -0.65
N HIS A 23 0.92 6.38 0.50
CA HIS A 23 2.33 6.16 0.73
C HIS A 23 2.91 5.26 -0.38
N PRO A 24 4.05 5.58 -1.01
CA PRO A 24 4.60 4.76 -2.10
C PRO A 24 4.78 3.28 -1.74
N LEU A 25 5.20 3.00 -0.49
CA LEU A 25 5.30 1.64 0.04
C LEU A 25 3.95 0.91 0.16
N LEU A 26 2.84 1.63 0.35
CA LEU A 26 1.51 1.01 0.31
C LEU A 26 1.10 0.63 -1.11
N CYS A 27 1.47 1.43 -2.12
CA CYS A 27 1.28 1.04 -3.52
C CYS A 27 2.10 -0.21 -3.87
N GLN A 28 3.33 -0.31 -3.36
CA GLN A 28 4.18 -1.49 -3.54
C GLN A 28 3.62 -2.71 -2.81
N PHE A 29 3.06 -2.51 -1.62
CA PHE A 29 2.32 -3.53 -0.90
C PHE A 29 1.13 -4.05 -1.72
N ASP A 30 0.31 -3.16 -2.29
CA ASP A 30 -0.84 -3.55 -3.13
C ASP A 30 -0.40 -4.41 -4.32
N ALA A 31 0.72 -4.06 -4.97
CA ALA A 31 1.29 -4.86 -6.05
C ALA A 31 1.79 -6.23 -5.55
N GLY A 32 2.43 -6.27 -4.38
CA GLY A 32 2.86 -7.52 -3.75
C GLY A 32 1.70 -8.46 -3.43
N VAL A 33 0.58 -7.92 -2.93
CA VAL A 33 -0.64 -8.69 -2.67
C VAL A 33 -1.21 -9.29 -3.96
N GLN A 34 -1.27 -8.51 -5.04
CA GLN A 34 -1.75 -9.01 -6.33
C GLN A 34 -0.87 -10.14 -6.88
N GLU A 35 0.46 -10.02 -6.75
CA GLU A 35 1.38 -11.08 -7.15
C GLU A 35 1.24 -12.34 -6.29
N PHE A 36 1.01 -12.18 -4.99
CA PHE A 36 0.72 -13.29 -4.08
C PHE A 36 -0.55 -14.04 -4.53
N GLU A 37 -1.65 -13.34 -4.77
CA GLU A 37 -2.90 -13.95 -5.23
C GLU A 37 -2.75 -14.62 -6.61
N GLY A 38 -1.98 -13.99 -7.51
CA GLY A 38 -1.64 -14.55 -8.82
C GLY A 38 -0.81 -15.83 -8.69
N ALA A 39 0.20 -15.83 -7.82
CA ALA A 39 1.06 -16.98 -7.56
C ALA A 39 0.31 -18.10 -6.84
N PHE A 40 -0.55 -17.78 -5.88
CA PHE A 40 -1.40 -18.74 -5.18
C PHE A 40 -2.32 -19.48 -6.16
N ARG A 41 -2.99 -18.76 -7.07
CA ARG A 41 -3.79 -19.39 -8.14
C ARG A 41 -2.96 -20.28 -9.06
N ARG A 42 -1.72 -19.90 -9.37
CA ARG A 42 -0.78 -20.72 -10.15
C ARG A 42 -0.36 -21.97 -9.38
N ARG A 43 -0.13 -21.88 -8.07
CA ARG A 43 0.21 -23.02 -7.20
C ARG A 43 -0.91 -24.05 -7.17
N CYS A 44 -2.16 -23.61 -7.05
CA CYS A 44 -3.32 -24.52 -7.14
C CYS A 44 -3.41 -25.29 -8.47
N ARG A 45 -2.70 -24.83 -9.51
CA ARG A 45 -2.56 -25.51 -10.82
C ARG A 45 -1.29 -26.36 -10.92
N GLY A 46 -0.61 -26.65 -9.81
CA GLY A 46 0.58 -27.50 -9.75
C GLY A 46 1.92 -26.80 -10.02
N ARG A 47 1.97 -25.46 -10.01
CA ARG A 47 3.24 -24.71 -10.13
C ARG A 47 3.95 -24.56 -8.78
N THR A 48 5.26 -24.33 -8.81
CA THR A 48 6.09 -24.17 -7.61
C THR A 48 5.69 -22.93 -6.79
N PRO A 49 5.82 -22.98 -5.45
CA PRO A 49 5.40 -21.89 -4.55
C PRO A 49 6.38 -20.70 -4.54
N VAL A 50 7.42 -20.69 -5.37
CA VAL A 50 8.48 -19.68 -5.34
C VAL A 50 7.92 -18.26 -5.52
N GLY A 51 6.98 -18.07 -6.46
CA GLY A 51 6.38 -16.76 -6.68
C GLY A 51 5.57 -16.25 -5.49
N GLU A 52 4.93 -17.17 -4.75
CA GLU A 52 4.15 -16.85 -3.55
C GLU A 52 5.08 -16.37 -2.43
N LEU A 53 6.18 -17.09 -2.20
CA LEU A 53 7.19 -16.73 -1.20
C LEU A 53 7.88 -15.39 -1.52
N LEU A 54 8.18 -15.13 -2.80
CA LEU A 54 8.77 -13.86 -3.22
C LEU A 54 7.80 -12.69 -2.99
N ALA A 55 6.53 -12.86 -3.31
CA ALA A 55 5.51 -11.84 -3.08
C ALA A 55 5.33 -11.55 -1.57
N LEU A 56 5.29 -12.59 -0.74
CA LEU A 56 5.24 -12.45 0.72
C LEU A 56 6.49 -11.76 1.29
N GLY A 57 7.67 -12.07 0.74
CA GLY A 57 8.91 -11.38 1.09
C GLY A 57 8.85 -9.88 0.77
N ALA A 58 8.31 -9.52 -0.40
CA ALA A 58 8.12 -8.12 -0.79
C ALA A 58 7.15 -7.38 0.14
N VAL A 59 6.03 -8.01 0.50
CA VAL A 59 5.06 -7.45 1.47
C VAL A 59 5.74 -7.23 2.84
N ARG A 60 6.48 -8.23 3.33
CA ARG A 60 7.18 -8.13 4.61
C ARG A 60 8.27 -7.05 4.61
N GLN A 61 8.94 -6.85 3.48
CA GLN A 61 9.90 -5.77 3.32
C GLN A 61 9.23 -4.39 3.41
N CYS A 62 8.05 -4.21 2.79
CA CYS A 62 7.30 -2.95 2.86
C CYS A 62 6.92 -2.60 4.31
N TYR A 63 6.51 -3.59 5.11
CA TYR A 63 6.24 -3.40 6.54
C TYR A 63 7.45 -2.85 7.30
N TRP A 64 8.61 -3.47 7.15
CA TRP A 64 9.82 -3.02 7.87
C TRP A 64 10.32 -1.65 7.40
N LEU A 65 10.19 -1.34 6.11
CA LEU A 65 10.54 -0.01 5.59
C LEU A 65 9.62 1.08 6.14
N LEU A 66 8.30 0.82 6.21
CA LEU A 66 7.35 1.75 6.82
C LEU A 66 7.64 1.97 8.32
N LEU A 67 8.02 0.93 9.05
CA LEU A 67 8.44 1.08 10.44
C LEU A 67 9.73 1.89 10.58
N ALA A 68 10.71 1.68 9.70
CA ALA A 68 11.95 2.45 9.69
C ALA A 68 11.73 3.94 9.40
N GLU A 69 10.70 4.28 8.62
CA GLU A 69 10.28 5.65 8.33
C GLU A 69 9.42 6.28 9.44
N GLY A 70 8.97 5.48 10.42
CA GLY A 70 8.05 5.93 11.47
C GLY A 70 6.59 5.99 11.03
N ALA A 71 6.27 5.49 9.83
CA ALA A 71 4.93 5.42 9.25
C ALA A 71 4.10 4.26 9.86
N THR A 72 3.87 4.34 11.19
CA THR A 72 3.25 3.27 11.99
C THR A 72 1.82 2.94 11.60
N THR A 73 1.02 3.94 11.20
CA THR A 73 -0.35 3.73 10.71
C THR A 73 -0.37 2.85 9.46
N GLN A 74 0.49 3.15 8.50
CA GLN A 74 0.62 2.41 7.24
C GLN A 74 1.23 1.01 7.49
N ALA A 75 2.23 0.91 8.38
CA ALA A 75 2.77 -0.39 8.78
C ALA A 75 1.69 -1.28 9.42
N THR A 76 0.75 -0.69 10.18
CA THR A 76 -0.38 -1.41 10.78
C THR A 76 -1.34 -1.96 9.72
N GLU A 77 -1.56 -1.25 8.60
CA GLU A 77 -2.34 -1.75 7.46
C GLU A 77 -1.75 -3.07 6.93
N ILE A 78 -0.43 -3.11 6.73
CA ILE A 78 0.27 -4.32 6.27
C ILE A 78 0.22 -5.44 7.33
N ALA A 79 0.41 -5.10 8.61
CA ALA A 79 0.37 -6.07 9.70
C ALA A 79 -1.02 -6.72 9.83
N ASN A 80 -2.09 -5.94 9.70
CA ASN A 80 -3.47 -6.44 9.73
C ASN A 80 -3.72 -7.39 8.55
N TRP A 81 -3.27 -7.02 7.33
CA TRP A 81 -3.37 -7.91 6.19
C TRP A 81 -2.61 -9.22 6.43
N TRP A 82 -1.38 -9.15 6.95
CA TRP A 82 -0.57 -10.34 7.23
C TRP A 82 -1.26 -11.27 8.21
N TYR A 83 -1.78 -10.72 9.32
CA TYR A 83 -2.49 -11.51 10.32
C TYR A 83 -3.75 -12.18 9.76
N ASN A 84 -4.56 -11.43 9.01
CA ASN A 84 -5.81 -11.93 8.42
C ASN A 84 -5.57 -13.02 7.36
N ASN A 85 -4.41 -13.03 6.72
CA ASN A 85 -4.05 -14.00 5.68
C ASN A 85 -3.15 -15.14 6.17
N ALA A 86 -2.87 -15.23 7.47
CA ALA A 86 -1.95 -16.20 8.06
C ALA A 86 -2.24 -17.66 7.68
N ALA A 87 -3.52 -18.03 7.64
CA ALA A 87 -3.94 -19.37 7.25
C ALA A 87 -3.67 -19.69 5.77
N VAL A 88 -3.65 -18.68 4.90
CA VAL A 88 -3.52 -18.85 3.45
C VAL A 88 -2.06 -19.04 3.06
N HIS A 89 -1.16 -18.23 3.62
CA HIS A 89 0.27 -18.32 3.33
C HIS A 89 1.03 -19.30 4.22
N GLY A 90 0.44 -19.78 5.31
CA GLY A 90 1.04 -20.81 6.19
C GLY A 90 2.31 -20.36 6.92
N LEU A 91 2.62 -19.06 6.90
CA LEU A 91 3.76 -18.46 7.60
C LEU A 91 3.27 -17.81 8.89
N GLY A 92 3.82 -18.23 10.03
CA GLY A 92 3.43 -17.69 11.34
C GLY A 92 2.34 -18.47 12.07
N GLN A 93 1.90 -19.62 11.55
CA GLN A 93 1.27 -20.63 12.41
C GLN A 93 2.34 -21.15 13.36
N HIS A 94 2.21 -20.83 14.65
CA HIS A 94 2.93 -21.54 15.69
C HIS A 94 2.54 -23.02 15.62
N ILE A 95 3.56 -23.88 15.46
CA ILE A 95 3.47 -25.32 15.69
C ILE A 95 3.31 -25.55 17.19
#